data_AF-A0AAJ2P520-F1
#
_entry.id   AF-A0AAJ2P520-F1
#
_cell.length_a   1.000
_cell.length_b   1.000
_cell.length_c   1.000
_cell.angle_alpha   90.00
_cell.angle_beta   90.00
_cell.angle_gamma   90.00
#
_symmetry.space_group_name_H-M   'P 1'
#
loop_
_entity.id
_entity.type
_entity.pdbx_description
1 polymer ?
#
loop_
_entity_poly.entity_id
_entity_poly.type
_entity_poly.pdbx_seq_one_letter_code
_entity_poly.pdbx_strand_id
1 'polypeptide(L)'
;MVWENPFGKNKVPSVAELWKNEKKQYRIWIFSYPVLLLLLSVFLSVQLFLDLDIKNIGRALSILSILFTGASLFFYVYSVFTSYKAKDFTPIGDRSFFFAFVSFSSAAISIINSTVVIIGNLSLNSQNFAAILTIQVILIGLIFVLIPFFYTKVLKIKSIFKLSRTLVIIEKRIDEMKKDPKAFSEFMNIFDLGHQNPMNSQQANNPENTQTQETQNKPQTKEEKIKIALEKLELAQLHEIAQKLEISGFEQLKKQELIKLLTQILAQQESRK
;
A
#
# COMPACT_ATOMS: atom_id res chain seq x y z
N MET A 1 2.86 11.76 2.20
CA MET A 1 4.26 11.28 2.07
C MET A 1 4.48 10.98 0.60
N VAL A 2 5.31 11.80 -0.04
CA VAL A 2 5.58 11.73 -1.48
C VAL A 2 6.32 10.42 -1.76
N TRP A 3 5.74 9.58 -2.61
CA TRP A 3 6.43 8.46 -3.24
C TRP A 3 7.40 9.05 -4.26
N GLU A 4 8.61 9.36 -3.83
CA GLU A 4 9.72 9.64 -4.74
C GLU A 4 10.14 8.34 -5.44
N ASN A 5 10.36 8.44 -6.76
CA ASN A 5 10.94 7.47 -7.70
C ASN A 5 11.23 6.04 -7.17
N PRO A 6 10.56 4.97 -7.67
CA PRO A 6 10.83 3.59 -7.26
C PRO A 6 12.24 3.09 -7.60
N PHE A 7 12.99 3.81 -8.44
CA PHE A 7 14.38 3.54 -8.83
C PHE A 7 15.30 4.75 -8.62
N GLY A 8 15.02 5.58 -7.61
CA GLY A 8 15.90 6.68 -7.22
C GLY A 8 17.37 6.26 -7.04
N LYS A 9 18.30 7.23 -7.08
CA LYS A 9 19.77 7.04 -7.09
C LYS A 9 20.36 6.18 -5.95
N ASN A 10 19.55 5.79 -4.96
CA ASN A 10 19.95 4.88 -3.89
C ASN A 10 19.44 3.47 -4.22
N LYS A 11 20.35 2.52 -4.46
CA LYS A 11 20.01 1.10 -4.60
C LYS A 11 19.17 0.66 -3.40
N VAL A 12 17.98 0.10 -3.66
CA VAL A 12 17.17 -0.52 -2.60
C VAL A 12 18.03 -1.63 -1.96
N PRO A 13 18.18 -1.64 -0.63
CA PRO A 13 19.07 -2.59 0.02
C PRO A 13 18.60 -4.02 -0.23
N SER A 14 19.56 -4.91 -0.48
CA SER A 14 19.29 -6.34 -0.63
C SER A 14 18.79 -6.95 0.69
N VAL A 15 18.16 -8.12 0.62
CA VAL A 15 17.70 -8.86 1.82
C VAL A 15 18.85 -9.09 2.80
N ALA A 16 20.06 -9.37 2.29
CA ALA A 16 21.25 -9.55 3.11
C ALA A 16 21.68 -8.26 3.84
N GLU A 17 21.56 -7.10 3.19
CA GLU A 17 21.87 -5.80 3.79
C GLU A 17 20.81 -5.40 4.83
N LEU A 18 19.53 -5.63 4.53
CA LEU A 18 18.45 -5.45 5.50
C LEU A 18 18.67 -6.33 6.73
N TRP A 19 19.07 -7.59 6.53
CA TRP A 19 19.33 -8.53 7.63
C TRP A 19 20.47 -8.10 8.54
N LYS A 20 21.50 -7.42 8.04
CA LYS A 20 22.59 -6.88 8.87
C LYS A 20 22.07 -5.91 9.94
N ASN A 21 20.99 -5.18 9.64
CA ASN A 21 20.36 -4.22 10.54
C ASN A 21 19.23 -4.80 11.40
N GLU A 22 18.95 -6.11 11.32
CA GLU A 22 17.86 -6.78 12.02
C GLU A 22 17.81 -6.46 13.51
N LYS A 23 18.94 -6.67 14.21
CA LYS A 23 19.02 -6.51 15.68
C LYS A 23 18.63 -5.11 16.13
N LYS A 24 19.06 -4.09 15.39
CA LYS A 24 18.92 -2.68 15.75
C LYS A 24 17.55 -2.13 15.36
N GLN A 25 17.02 -2.54 14.23
CA GLN A 25 15.81 -1.92 13.66
C GLN A 25 14.54 -2.76 13.80
N TYR A 26 14.62 -4.09 13.72
CA TYR A 26 13.44 -4.94 13.51
C TYR A 26 13.11 -5.81 14.70
N ARG A 27 14.13 -6.28 15.44
CA ARG A 27 13.99 -7.23 16.55
C ARG A 27 12.92 -6.85 17.56
N ILE A 28 13.00 -5.61 18.06
CA ILE A 28 12.10 -5.14 19.11
C ILE A 28 10.64 -5.25 18.66
N TRP A 29 10.32 -4.82 17.43
CA TRP A 29 8.96 -4.87 16.91
C TRP A 29 8.46 -6.30 16.71
N ILE A 30 9.33 -7.19 16.24
CA ILE A 30 9.01 -8.60 15.99
C ILE A 30 8.74 -9.34 17.29
N PHE A 31 9.52 -9.09 18.35
CA PHE A 31 9.34 -9.78 19.64
C PHE A 31 8.34 -9.10 20.59
N SER A 32 8.11 -7.79 20.47
CA SER A 32 7.07 -7.11 21.25
C SER A 32 5.66 -7.56 20.87
N TYR A 33 5.41 -7.86 19.59
CA TYR A 33 4.09 -8.29 19.14
C TYR A 33 3.56 -9.57 19.83
N PRO A 34 4.30 -10.70 19.87
CA PRO A 34 3.84 -11.90 20.57
C PRO A 34 3.70 -11.69 22.08
N VAL A 35 4.49 -10.81 22.69
CA VAL A 35 4.34 -10.43 24.10
C VAL A 35 2.99 -9.73 24.32
N LEU A 36 2.57 -8.84 23.41
CA LEU A 36 1.25 -8.21 23.48
C LEU A 36 0.11 -9.20 23.28
N LEU A 37 0.25 -10.18 22.37
CA LEU A 37 -0.74 -11.24 22.19
C LEU A 37 -0.87 -12.13 23.43
N LEU A 38 0.25 -12.45 24.08
CA LEU A 38 0.25 -13.19 25.35
C LEU A 38 -0.46 -12.39 26.44
N LEU A 39 -0.13 -11.10 26.57
CA LEU A 39 -0.78 -10.20 27.52
C LEU A 39 -2.29 -10.11 27.29
N LEU A 40 -2.71 -9.98 26.03
CA LEU A 40 -4.13 -10.03 25.64
C LEU A 40 -4.79 -11.34 26.09
N SER A 41 -4.17 -12.49 25.83
CA SER A 41 -4.70 -13.80 26.22
C SER A 41 -4.90 -13.91 27.74
N VAL A 42 -3.98 -13.35 28.53
CA VAL A 42 -4.07 -13.30 30.00
C VAL A 42 -5.25 -12.43 30.43
N PHE A 43 -5.36 -11.20 29.93
CA PHE A 43 -6.45 -10.30 30.32
C PHE A 43 -7.83 -10.80 29.89
N LEU A 44 -7.95 -11.40 28.70
CA LEU A 44 -9.20 -12.03 28.25
C LEU A 44 -9.59 -13.20 29.16
N SER A 45 -8.60 -13.98 29.63
CA SER A 45 -8.84 -15.07 30.56
C SER A 45 -9.31 -14.55 31.92
N VAL A 46 -8.68 -13.49 32.44
CA VAL A 46 -9.12 -12.82 33.68
C VAL A 46 -10.54 -12.26 33.54
N GLN A 47 -10.85 -11.60 32.42
CA GLN A 47 -12.21 -11.10 32.13
C GLN A 47 -13.24 -12.24 32.14
N LEU A 48 -12.90 -13.38 31.54
CA LEU A 48 -13.74 -14.57 31.52
C LEU A 48 -13.97 -15.15 32.92
N PHE A 49 -12.95 -15.17 33.78
CA PHE A 49 -13.05 -15.68 35.16
C PHE A 49 -13.84 -14.76 36.10
N LEU A 50 -13.78 -13.44 35.88
CA LEU A 50 -14.55 -12.47 36.66
C LEU A 50 -16.05 -12.43 36.29
N ASP A 51 -16.50 -13.38 35.45
CA ASP A 51 -17.89 -13.58 35.03
C ASP A 51 -18.56 -12.32 34.49
N LEU A 52 -17.75 -11.45 33.86
CA LEU A 52 -18.20 -10.20 33.22
C LEU A 52 -19.02 -10.41 31.94
N ASP A 53 -19.32 -11.68 31.63
CA ASP A 53 -19.92 -12.19 30.41
C ASP A 53 -21.15 -13.05 30.75
N ILE A 54 -22.07 -12.46 31.50
CA ILE A 54 -23.24 -13.12 32.13
C ILE A 54 -24.21 -13.75 31.09
N LYS A 55 -24.04 -13.46 29.79
CA LYS A 55 -24.83 -14.08 28.70
C LYS A 55 -24.01 -15.12 27.95
N ASN A 56 -24.65 -16.27 27.64
CA ASN A 56 -24.05 -17.39 26.89
C ASN A 56 -23.26 -16.96 25.64
N ILE A 57 -23.70 -15.92 24.93
CA ILE A 57 -23.05 -15.45 23.71
C ILE A 57 -21.73 -14.71 23.97
N GLY A 58 -21.67 -13.87 25.02
CA GLY A 58 -20.46 -13.12 25.36
C GLY A 58 -19.35 -14.06 25.81
N ARG A 59 -19.70 -14.98 26.71
CA ARG A 59 -18.80 -16.04 27.17
C ARG A 59 -18.25 -16.89 26.01
N ALA A 60 -19.10 -17.28 25.06
CA ALA A 60 -18.66 -18.03 23.87
C ALA A 60 -17.69 -17.22 23.01
N LEU A 61 -17.94 -15.93 22.79
CA LEU A 61 -17.05 -15.04 22.06
C LEU A 61 -15.71 -14.84 22.77
N SER A 62 -15.71 -14.74 24.09
CA SER A 62 -14.48 -14.64 24.90
C SER A 62 -13.64 -15.91 24.79
N ILE A 63 -14.24 -17.09 24.93
CA ILE A 63 -13.54 -18.37 24.73
C ILE A 63 -12.97 -18.47 23.31
N LEU A 64 -13.79 -18.12 22.30
CA LEU A 64 -13.37 -18.11 20.91
C LEU A 64 -12.17 -17.18 20.71
N SER A 65 -12.23 -15.97 21.28
CA SER A 65 -11.15 -15.00 21.20
C SER A 65 -9.85 -15.52 21.83
N ILE A 66 -9.92 -16.17 22.99
CA ILE A 66 -8.74 -16.77 23.65
C ILE A 66 -8.13 -17.87 22.76
N LEU A 67 -8.95 -18.77 22.23
CA LEU A 67 -8.47 -19.86 21.36
C LEU A 67 -7.80 -19.33 20.09
N PHE A 68 -8.43 -18.35 19.42
CA PHE A 68 -7.88 -17.73 18.22
C PHE A 68 -6.64 -16.89 18.52
N THR A 69 -6.54 -16.26 19.70
CA THR A 69 -5.34 -15.55 20.15
C THR A 69 -4.18 -16.54 20.36
N GLY A 70 -4.44 -17.67 21.00
CA GLY A 70 -3.46 -18.75 21.17
C GLY A 70 -2.98 -19.32 19.83
N ALA A 71 -3.90 -19.59 18.89
CA ALA A 71 -3.55 -20.02 17.54
C ALA A 71 -2.72 -18.97 16.80
N SER A 72 -3.11 -17.68 16.88
CA SER A 72 -2.36 -16.58 16.29
C SER A 72 -0.93 -16.49 16.84
N LEU A 73 -0.78 -16.60 18.16
CA LEU A 73 0.52 -16.62 18.83
C LEU A 73 1.38 -17.79 18.35
N PHE A 74 0.84 -19.00 18.32
CA PHE A 74 1.55 -20.20 17.84
C PHE A 74 2.06 -20.03 16.40
N PHE A 75 1.16 -19.66 15.47
CA PHE A 75 1.55 -19.46 14.07
C PHE A 75 2.51 -18.29 13.88
N TYR A 76 2.38 -17.22 14.67
CA TYR A 76 3.29 -16.09 14.62
C TYR A 76 4.69 -16.52 15.07
N VAL A 77 4.82 -17.16 16.23
CA VAL A 77 6.10 -17.65 16.76
C VAL A 77 6.75 -18.63 15.78
N TYR A 78 5.98 -19.57 15.22
CA TYR A 78 6.47 -20.46 14.16
C TYR A 78 7.01 -19.67 12.95
N SER A 79 6.29 -18.64 12.49
CA SER A 79 6.74 -17.80 11.37
C SER A 79 8.00 -17.00 11.69
N VAL A 80 8.18 -16.58 12.95
CA VAL A 80 9.41 -15.92 13.40
C VAL A 80 10.57 -16.91 13.30
N PHE A 81 10.43 -18.13 13.82
CA PHE A 81 11.47 -19.16 13.73
C PHE A 81 11.87 -19.47 12.28
N THR A 82 10.89 -19.63 11.38
CA THR A 82 11.19 -19.88 9.95
C THR A 82 11.87 -18.67 9.31
N SER A 83 11.46 -17.45 9.64
CA SER A 83 12.10 -16.23 9.16
C SER A 83 13.56 -16.09 9.60
N TYR A 84 13.88 -16.41 10.86
CA TYR A 84 15.27 -16.39 11.34
C TYR A 84 16.12 -17.47 10.70
N LYS A 85 15.57 -18.67 10.47
CA LYS A 85 16.27 -19.73 9.74
C LYS A 85 16.57 -19.33 8.29
N ALA A 86 15.63 -18.66 7.64
CA ALA A 86 15.76 -18.20 6.25
C ALA A 86 16.53 -16.88 6.09
N LYS A 87 16.79 -16.14 7.20
CA LYS A 87 17.30 -14.75 7.18
C LYS A 87 16.43 -13.82 6.32
N ASP A 88 15.11 -14.03 6.34
CA ASP A 88 14.12 -13.31 5.54
C ASP A 88 12.82 -13.16 6.35
N PHE A 89 12.34 -11.93 6.54
CA PHE A 89 11.08 -11.65 7.23
C PHE A 89 9.85 -11.70 6.32
N THR A 90 9.98 -12.07 5.04
CA THR A 90 8.84 -12.23 4.13
C THR A 90 7.77 -13.21 4.65
N PRO A 91 8.11 -14.38 5.25
CA PRO A 91 7.12 -15.34 5.76
C PRO A 91 6.40 -14.91 7.05
N ILE A 92 6.80 -13.79 7.67
CA ILE A 92 6.29 -13.43 9.00
C ILE A 92 4.78 -13.18 8.96
N GLY A 93 4.08 -13.85 9.87
CA GLY A 93 2.64 -13.68 10.09
C GLY A 93 1.71 -14.04 8.92
N ASP A 94 2.16 -14.76 7.89
CA ASP A 94 1.30 -15.16 6.75
C ASP A 94 0.03 -15.88 7.21
N ARG A 95 0.18 -16.85 8.12
CA ARG A 95 -0.95 -17.63 8.66
C ARG A 95 -1.57 -16.98 9.89
N SER A 96 -0.79 -16.27 10.70
CA SER A 96 -1.28 -15.67 11.94
C SER A 96 -2.26 -14.52 11.70
N PHE A 97 -2.25 -13.89 10.53
CA PHE A 97 -3.13 -12.77 10.20
C PHE A 97 -4.61 -13.13 10.31
N PHE A 98 -5.03 -14.23 9.69
CA PHE A 98 -6.42 -14.66 9.74
C PHE A 98 -6.86 -14.92 11.19
N PHE A 99 -6.05 -15.65 11.95
CA PHE A 99 -6.35 -15.93 13.36
C PHE A 99 -6.36 -14.65 14.21
N ALA A 100 -5.43 -13.71 13.97
CA ALA A 100 -5.39 -12.42 14.65
C ALA A 100 -6.64 -11.59 14.36
N PHE A 101 -7.11 -11.57 13.11
CA PHE A 101 -8.32 -10.85 12.71
C PHE A 101 -9.57 -11.39 13.42
N VAL A 102 -9.73 -12.72 13.46
CA VAL A 102 -10.86 -13.36 14.14
C VAL A 102 -10.78 -13.17 15.66
N SER A 103 -9.59 -13.34 16.24
CA SER A 103 -9.32 -13.06 17.67
C SER A 103 -9.69 -11.63 18.04
N PHE A 104 -9.22 -10.66 17.25
CA PHE A 104 -9.49 -9.24 17.47
C PHE A 104 -10.98 -8.91 17.38
N SER A 105 -11.65 -9.39 16.32
CA SER A 105 -13.07 -9.10 16.10
C SER A 105 -13.95 -9.69 17.21
N SER A 106 -13.67 -10.93 17.62
CA SER A 106 -14.36 -11.57 18.74
C SER A 106 -14.06 -10.90 20.09
N ALA A 107 -12.81 -10.49 20.33
CA ALA A 107 -12.43 -9.75 21.54
C ALA A 107 -13.17 -8.41 21.62
N ALA A 108 -13.20 -7.66 20.52
CA ALA A 108 -13.87 -6.36 20.45
C ALA A 108 -15.36 -6.48 20.76
N ILE A 109 -16.06 -7.46 20.18
CA ILE A 109 -17.49 -7.69 20.44
C ILE A 109 -17.70 -8.13 21.90
N SER A 110 -16.86 -9.03 22.42
CA SER A 110 -16.91 -9.45 23.83
C SER A 110 -16.78 -8.25 24.78
N ILE A 111 -15.79 -7.37 24.55
CA ILE A 111 -15.57 -6.18 25.39
C ILE A 111 -16.73 -5.20 25.32
N ILE A 112 -17.28 -4.96 24.12
CA ILE A 112 -18.46 -4.10 23.97
C ILE A 112 -19.64 -4.67 24.75
N ASN A 113 -19.92 -5.97 24.57
CA ASN A 113 -21.01 -6.65 25.29
C ASN A 113 -20.82 -6.57 26.80
N SER A 114 -19.62 -6.89 27.28
CA SER A 114 -19.27 -6.85 28.70
C SER A 114 -19.41 -5.44 29.26
N THR A 115 -18.94 -4.41 28.54
CA THR A 115 -19.07 -3.01 28.93
C THR A 115 -20.53 -2.57 29.05
N VAL A 116 -21.39 -2.95 28.08
CA VAL A 116 -22.83 -2.64 28.12
C VAL A 116 -23.50 -3.31 29.33
N VAL A 117 -23.17 -4.58 29.60
CA VAL A 117 -23.71 -5.32 30.76
C VAL A 117 -23.26 -4.68 32.06
N ILE A 118 -21.98 -4.30 32.16
CA ILE A 118 -21.41 -3.62 33.31
C ILE A 118 -22.19 -2.30 33.54
N ILE A 119 -22.30 -1.43 32.55
CA ILE A 119 -23.04 -0.16 32.67
C ILE A 119 -24.51 -0.38 33.07
N GLY A 120 -25.18 -1.39 32.50
CA GLY A 120 -26.59 -1.67 32.77
C GLY A 120 -26.90 -2.27 34.14
N ASN A 121 -25.96 -3.03 34.72
CA ASN A 121 -26.15 -3.76 35.98
C ASN A 121 -25.40 -3.16 37.17
N LEU A 122 -24.74 -2.02 36.99
CA LEU A 122 -23.81 -1.50 37.99
C LEU A 122 -24.49 -0.87 39.20
N SER A 123 -24.44 -1.59 40.31
CA SER A 123 -24.34 -0.97 41.63
C SER A 123 -22.90 -0.50 41.85
N LEU A 124 -22.70 0.81 42.00
CA LEU A 124 -21.41 1.44 42.32
C LEU A 124 -20.77 0.90 43.60
N ASN A 125 -21.52 0.13 44.40
CA ASN A 125 -21.10 -0.36 45.70
C ASN A 125 -20.47 -1.77 45.67
N SER A 126 -20.28 -2.37 44.49
CA SER A 126 -19.61 -3.68 44.40
C SER A 126 -18.11 -3.55 44.62
N GLN A 127 -17.55 -4.35 45.52
CA GLN A 127 -16.12 -4.32 45.88
C GLN A 127 -15.18 -4.56 44.69
N ASN A 128 -15.67 -5.20 43.62
CA ASN A 128 -14.86 -5.54 42.44
C ASN A 128 -14.99 -4.52 41.29
N PHE A 129 -15.86 -3.50 41.41
CA PHE A 129 -16.15 -2.58 40.29
C PHE A 129 -14.90 -1.90 39.73
N ALA A 130 -14.05 -1.35 40.60
CA ALA A 130 -12.83 -0.64 40.17
C ALA A 130 -11.86 -1.56 39.43
N ALA A 131 -11.70 -2.81 39.89
CA ALA A 131 -10.83 -3.79 39.24
C ALA A 131 -11.36 -4.17 37.85
N ILE A 132 -12.66 -4.41 37.74
CA ILE A 132 -13.36 -4.72 36.49
C ILE A 132 -13.19 -3.58 35.47
N LEU A 133 -13.44 -2.34 35.90
CA LEU A 133 -13.30 -1.16 35.05
C LEU A 133 -11.85 -0.98 34.58
N THR A 134 -10.88 -1.18 35.48
CA THR A 134 -9.45 -1.10 35.15
C THR A 134 -9.06 -2.14 34.09
N ILE A 135 -9.50 -3.39 34.23
CA ILE A 135 -9.26 -4.45 33.26
C ILE A 135 -9.85 -4.07 31.89
N GLN A 136 -11.07 -3.53 31.86
CA GLN A 136 -11.71 -3.11 30.62
C GLN A 136 -10.93 -1.98 29.92
N VAL A 137 -10.47 -0.97 30.66
CA VAL A 137 -9.64 0.11 30.09
C VAL A 137 -8.34 -0.44 29.50
N ILE A 138 -7.68 -1.37 30.20
CA ILE A 138 -6.45 -2.01 29.71
C ILE A 138 -6.73 -2.81 28.43
N LEU A 139 -7.82 -3.58 28.39
CA LEU A 139 -8.20 -4.37 27.22
C LEU A 139 -8.52 -3.48 26.02
N ILE A 140 -9.25 -2.38 26.21
CA ILE A 140 -9.52 -1.40 25.15
C ILE A 140 -8.20 -0.81 24.62
N GLY A 141 -7.28 -0.42 25.50
CA GLY A 141 -5.96 0.09 25.10
C GLY A 141 -5.13 -0.95 24.34
N LEU A 142 -5.15 -2.21 24.77
CA LEU A 142 -4.45 -3.30 24.09
C LEU A 142 -5.00 -3.54 22.69
N ILE A 143 -6.32 -3.70 22.58
CA ILE A 143 -7.00 -4.06 21.34
C ILE A 143 -7.00 -2.88 20.38
N PHE A 144 -7.49 -1.72 20.77
CA PHE A 144 -7.69 -0.62 19.80
C PHE A 144 -6.44 0.21 19.53
N VAL A 145 -5.42 0.16 20.39
CA VAL A 145 -4.23 1.02 20.26
C VAL A 145 -2.96 0.18 20.06
N LEU A 146 -2.56 -0.61 21.05
CA LEU A 146 -1.23 -1.22 21.05
C LEU A 146 -1.07 -2.32 20.00
N ILE A 147 -2.00 -3.27 19.93
CA ILE A 147 -1.90 -4.40 18.99
C ILE A 147 -1.90 -3.92 17.53
N PRO A 148 -2.84 -3.07 17.08
CA PRO A 148 -2.82 -2.50 15.73
C PRO A 148 -1.52 -1.74 15.45
N PHE A 149 -1.07 -0.91 16.39
CA PHE A 149 0.19 -0.16 16.22
C PHE A 149 1.38 -1.09 15.98
N PHE A 150 1.61 -2.08 16.84
CA PHE A 150 2.73 -3.02 16.67
C PHE A 150 2.55 -3.91 15.44
N TYR A 151 1.32 -4.31 15.15
CA TYR A 151 1.00 -5.08 13.94
C TYR A 151 1.39 -4.31 12.67
N THR A 152 1.07 -3.02 12.57
CA THR A 152 1.49 -2.21 11.42
C THR A 152 3.01 -2.11 11.28
N LYS A 153 3.75 -2.08 12.39
CA LYS A 153 5.23 -2.08 12.36
C LYS A 153 5.76 -3.40 11.80
N VAL A 154 5.22 -4.54 12.23
CA VAL A 154 5.58 -5.86 11.70
C VAL A 154 5.26 -5.96 10.21
N LEU A 155 4.09 -5.48 9.78
CA LEU A 155 3.72 -5.45 8.35
C LEU A 155 4.64 -4.57 7.51
N LYS A 156 5.08 -3.42 8.03
CA LYS A 156 6.06 -2.57 7.34
C LYS A 156 7.39 -3.30 7.15
N ILE A 157 7.88 -3.99 8.17
CA ILE A 157 9.11 -4.80 8.07
C ILE A 157 8.94 -5.87 6.99
N LYS A 158 7.85 -6.63 7.04
CA LYS A 158 7.52 -7.63 6.01
C LYS A 158 7.48 -7.05 4.60
N SER A 159 6.85 -5.89 4.44
CA SER A 159 6.73 -5.20 3.15
C SER A 159 8.10 -4.80 2.59
N ILE A 160 9.01 -4.29 3.43
CA ILE A 160 10.38 -3.93 3.03
C ILE A 160 11.15 -5.16 2.53
N PHE A 161 11.09 -6.28 3.26
CA PHE A 161 11.75 -7.53 2.86
C PHE A 161 11.15 -8.11 1.58
N LYS A 162 9.81 -8.10 1.45
CA LYS A 162 9.12 -8.55 0.24
C LYS A 162 9.50 -7.71 -0.97
N LEU A 163 9.58 -6.38 -0.81
CA LEU A 163 9.98 -5.46 -1.88
C LEU A 163 11.42 -5.73 -2.32
N SER A 164 12.35 -5.82 -1.36
CA SER A 164 13.76 -6.13 -1.64
C SER A 164 13.91 -7.46 -2.40
N ARG A 165 13.25 -8.53 -1.94
CA ARG A 165 13.26 -9.84 -2.62
C ARG A 165 12.68 -9.75 -4.03
N THR A 166 11.57 -9.05 -4.20
CA THR A 166 10.92 -8.88 -5.51
C THR A 166 11.82 -8.14 -6.48
N LEU A 167 12.50 -7.09 -6.03
CA LEU A 167 13.45 -6.33 -6.86
C LEU A 167 14.64 -7.18 -7.29
N VAL A 168 15.22 -8.00 -6.40
CA VAL A 168 16.31 -8.92 -6.77
C VAL A 168 15.86 -9.94 -7.81
N ILE A 169 14.63 -10.48 -7.68
CA ILE A 169 14.08 -11.41 -8.67
C ILE A 169 13.85 -10.70 -10.02
N ILE A 170 13.34 -9.47 -10.00
CA ILE A 170 13.13 -8.67 -11.21
C ILE A 170 14.48 -8.35 -11.88
N GLU A 171 15.47 -7.89 -11.13
CA GLU A 171 16.81 -7.59 -11.64
C GLU A 171 17.44 -8.83 -12.30
N LYS A 172 17.37 -9.99 -11.63
CA LYS A 172 17.83 -11.26 -12.19
C LYS A 172 17.11 -11.63 -13.49
N ARG A 173 15.78 -11.47 -13.54
CA ARG A 173 14.99 -11.73 -14.75
C ARG A 173 15.32 -10.73 -15.87
N ILE A 174 15.52 -9.46 -15.54
CA ILE A 174 15.95 -8.44 -16.52
C ILE A 174 17.31 -8.81 -17.10
N ASP A 175 18.26 -9.24 -16.26
CA ASP A 175 19.59 -9.64 -16.73
C ASP A 175 19.58 -10.94 -17.53
N GLU A 176 18.69 -11.88 -17.22
CA GLU A 176 18.42 -13.06 -18.05
C GLU A 176 17.78 -12.65 -19.39
N MET A 177 16.79 -11.75 -19.38
CA MET A 177 16.15 -11.23 -20.59
C MET A 177 17.12 -10.46 -21.47
N LYS A 178 18.06 -9.68 -20.92
CA LYS A 178 19.10 -8.98 -21.72
C LYS A 178 19.94 -9.94 -22.57
N LYS A 179 20.03 -11.22 -22.19
CA LYS A 179 20.73 -12.25 -22.99
C LYS A 179 19.90 -12.72 -24.18
N ASP A 180 18.59 -12.47 -24.18
CA ASP A 180 17.66 -12.71 -25.29
C ASP A 180 17.13 -11.36 -25.81
N PRO A 181 17.75 -10.78 -26.86
CA PRO A 181 17.36 -9.49 -27.40
C PRO A 181 15.88 -9.39 -27.78
N LYS A 182 15.26 -10.51 -28.19
CA LYS A 182 13.86 -10.54 -28.59
C LYS A 182 12.95 -10.41 -27.36
N ALA A 183 13.17 -11.24 -26.34
CA ALA A 183 12.42 -11.20 -25.09
C ALA A 183 12.58 -9.86 -24.35
N PHE A 184 13.78 -9.27 -24.36
CA PHE A 184 14.01 -7.96 -23.76
C PHE A 184 13.27 -6.84 -24.51
N SER A 185 13.25 -6.88 -25.84
CA SER A 185 12.51 -5.90 -26.65
C SER A 185 11.00 -5.98 -26.41
N GLU A 186 10.43 -7.19 -26.35
CA GLU A 186 9.00 -7.40 -26.06
C GLU A 186 8.65 -6.89 -24.66
N PHE A 187 9.50 -7.15 -23.66
CA PHE A 187 9.33 -6.63 -22.31
C PHE A 187 9.35 -5.09 -22.28
N MET A 188 10.33 -4.46 -22.93
CA MET A 188 10.41 -2.99 -23.00
C MET A 188 9.21 -2.37 -23.73
N ASN A 189 8.72 -3.02 -24.78
CA ASN A 189 7.53 -2.57 -25.52
C ASN A 189 6.25 -2.57 -24.66
N ILE A 190 6.14 -3.44 -23.65
CA ILE A 190 5.02 -3.43 -22.68
C ILE A 190 5.07 -2.19 -21.77
N PHE A 191 6.27 -1.72 -21.41
CA PHE A 191 6.44 -0.50 -20.61
C PHE A 191 6.40 0.78 -21.46
N ASP A 192 6.59 0.65 -22.78
CA ASP A 192 6.45 1.73 -23.76
C ASP A 192 5.01 1.89 -24.30
N LEU A 193 4.03 1.18 -23.71
CA LEU A 193 2.60 1.33 -24.00
C LEU A 193 2.02 2.73 -23.66
N GLY A 194 2.84 3.66 -23.17
CA GLY A 194 2.52 5.10 -23.11
C GLY A 194 2.68 5.86 -24.43
N HIS A 195 3.25 5.24 -25.48
CA HIS A 195 3.50 5.89 -26.79
C HIS A 195 2.95 5.11 -28.00
N GLN A 196 2.15 4.06 -27.80
CA GLN A 196 1.59 3.32 -28.92
C GLN A 196 0.25 3.90 -29.38
N ASN A 197 0.31 4.75 -30.40
CA ASN A 197 -0.80 4.97 -31.33
C ASN A 197 -1.19 3.62 -31.96
N PRO A 198 -2.41 3.09 -31.78
CA PRO A 198 -2.85 1.89 -32.46
C PRO A 198 -3.37 2.28 -33.85
N MET A 199 -2.48 2.64 -34.77
CA MET A 199 -2.87 2.85 -36.16
C MET A 199 -1.69 2.65 -37.10
N ASN A 200 -1.19 1.42 -37.20
CA ASN A 200 -0.60 0.96 -38.45
C ASN A 200 -0.52 -0.56 -38.52
N SER A 201 -1.66 -1.18 -38.83
CA SER A 201 -1.71 -2.54 -39.38
C SER A 201 -2.88 -2.65 -40.34
N GLN A 202 -2.87 -1.81 -41.39
CA GLN A 202 -3.66 -1.99 -42.61
C GLN A 202 -3.20 -0.99 -43.66
N GLN A 203 -2.27 -1.39 -44.54
CA GLN A 203 -2.30 -1.08 -45.99
C GLN A 203 -1.04 -1.65 -46.65
N ALA A 204 -1.22 -2.80 -47.31
CA ALA A 204 -0.45 -3.15 -48.49
C ALA A 204 -1.32 -2.84 -49.71
N ASN A 205 -0.69 -2.31 -50.76
CA ASN A 205 -1.18 -1.96 -52.10
C ASN A 205 -1.75 -0.53 -52.27
N ASN A 206 -0.89 0.44 -52.61
CA ASN A 206 -0.65 0.80 -54.02
C ASN A 206 0.48 1.86 -54.13
N PRO A 207 1.27 1.91 -55.22
CA PRO A 207 2.33 2.89 -55.42
C PRO A 207 1.88 4.03 -56.34
N GLU A 208 2.24 5.29 -56.05
CA GLU A 208 2.59 6.31 -57.07
C GLU A 208 3.08 7.63 -56.44
N ASN A 209 4.39 7.84 -56.58
CA ASN A 209 5.08 8.99 -57.20
C ASN A 209 4.98 10.45 -56.69
N THR A 210 6.20 10.99 -56.52
CA THR A 210 6.72 12.34 -56.85
C THR A 210 6.68 13.50 -55.83
N GLN A 211 7.90 13.74 -55.32
CA GLN A 211 8.60 14.99 -54.92
C GLN A 211 7.97 16.35 -55.26
N THR A 212 8.11 17.34 -54.35
CA THR A 212 8.90 18.59 -54.56
C THR A 212 9.31 19.25 -53.22
N GLN A 213 10.45 19.94 -53.26
CA GLN A 213 11.23 20.59 -52.20
C GLN A 213 10.79 22.03 -51.81
N GLU A 214 11.22 22.43 -50.60
CA GLU A 214 11.67 23.76 -50.11
C GLU A 214 10.73 24.99 -50.24
N THR A 215 10.52 25.82 -49.20
CA THR A 215 11.50 26.82 -48.74
C THR A 215 11.10 27.45 -47.38
N GLN A 216 12.14 27.90 -46.66
CA GLN A 216 12.27 28.56 -45.34
C GLN A 216 11.27 29.68 -44.96
N ASN A 217 10.98 29.78 -43.65
CA ASN A 217 11.01 31.08 -42.95
C ASN A 217 11.39 30.95 -41.44
N LYS A 218 12.16 31.93 -40.97
CA LYS A 218 12.89 32.03 -39.67
C LYS A 218 11.98 32.56 -38.54
N PRO A 219 12.49 32.73 -37.31
CA PRO A 219 12.48 31.79 -36.20
C PRO A 219 11.11 31.71 -35.48
N GLN A 220 10.46 30.54 -35.46
CA GLN A 220 9.25 30.35 -34.65
C GLN A 220 9.59 30.37 -33.17
N THR A 221 9.00 31.33 -32.46
CA THR A 221 9.02 31.39 -31.00
C THR A 221 8.42 30.08 -30.46
N LYS A 222 8.95 29.53 -29.36
CA LYS A 222 8.54 28.21 -28.84
C LYS A 222 7.01 28.11 -28.63
N GLU A 223 6.39 29.21 -28.22
CA GLU A 223 4.94 29.35 -28.09
C GLU A 223 4.18 29.17 -29.41
N GLU A 224 4.71 29.63 -30.53
CA GLU A 224 4.07 29.49 -31.85
C GLU A 224 4.09 28.03 -32.33
N LYS A 225 5.16 27.29 -32.03
CA LYS A 225 5.22 25.84 -32.32
C LYS A 225 4.18 25.07 -31.52
N ILE A 226 4.05 25.40 -30.23
CA ILE A 226 3.06 24.77 -29.34
C ILE A 226 1.65 25.13 -29.82
N LYS A 227 1.39 26.39 -30.17
CA LYS A 227 0.08 26.82 -30.69
C LYS A 227 -0.30 26.10 -31.98
N ILE A 228 0.61 25.98 -32.95
CA ILE A 228 0.36 25.27 -34.21
C ILE A 228 0.10 23.78 -33.97
N ALA A 229 0.79 23.16 -33.00
CA ALA A 229 0.54 21.77 -32.63
C ALA A 229 -0.86 21.60 -31.97
N LEU A 230 -1.25 22.53 -31.10
CA LEU A 230 -2.54 22.50 -30.41
C LEU A 230 -3.73 22.83 -31.34
N GLU A 231 -3.55 23.69 -32.34
CA GLU A 231 -4.60 23.99 -33.33
C GLU A 231 -5.00 22.79 -34.20
N LYS A 232 -4.04 21.88 -34.44
CA LYS A 232 -4.23 20.63 -35.20
C LYS A 232 -4.98 19.54 -34.42
N LEU A 233 -5.11 19.68 -33.11
CA LEU A 233 -5.83 18.72 -32.27
C LEU A 233 -7.34 18.95 -32.34
N GLU A 234 -8.10 17.87 -32.15
CA GLU A 234 -9.55 17.97 -32.00
C GLU A 234 -9.93 18.51 -30.62
N LEU A 235 -11.13 19.09 -30.48
CA LEU A 235 -11.58 19.70 -29.22
C LEU A 235 -11.55 18.71 -28.05
N ALA A 236 -11.95 17.45 -28.30
CA ALA A 236 -11.92 16.38 -27.32
C ALA A 236 -10.49 16.10 -26.79
N GLN A 237 -9.49 16.14 -27.68
CA GLN A 237 -8.08 15.93 -27.32
C GLN A 237 -7.53 17.11 -26.51
N LEU A 238 -7.95 18.33 -26.84
CA LEU A 238 -7.58 19.52 -26.07
C LEU A 238 -8.19 19.49 -24.67
N HIS A 239 -9.43 19.00 -24.53
CA HIS A 239 -10.07 18.79 -23.23
C HIS A 239 -9.36 17.72 -22.42
N GLU A 240 -8.94 16.61 -23.04
CA GLU A 240 -8.18 15.56 -22.36
C GLU A 240 -6.82 16.06 -21.86
N ILE A 241 -6.12 16.88 -22.65
CA ILE A 241 -4.85 17.51 -22.22
C ILE A 241 -5.11 18.44 -21.04
N ALA A 242 -6.20 19.24 -21.08
CA ALA A 242 -6.52 20.15 -20.00
C ALA A 242 -6.94 19.43 -18.71
N GLN A 243 -7.62 18.29 -18.83
CA GLN A 243 -7.96 17.41 -17.72
C GLN A 243 -6.70 16.83 -17.06
N LYS A 244 -5.73 16.37 -17.88
CA LYS A 244 -4.46 15.82 -17.40
C LYS A 244 -3.56 16.86 -16.75
N LEU A 245 -3.70 18.12 -17.14
CA LEU A 245 -3.04 19.27 -16.50
C LEU A 245 -3.81 19.81 -15.28
N GLU A 246 -4.90 19.13 -14.87
CA GLU A 246 -5.77 19.49 -13.75
C GLU A 246 -6.32 20.94 -13.82
N ILE A 247 -6.52 21.44 -15.04
CA ILE A 247 -7.02 22.79 -15.28
C ILE A 247 -8.51 22.83 -14.91
N SER A 248 -8.85 23.43 -13.78
CA SER A 248 -10.23 23.54 -13.33
C SER A 248 -11.11 24.33 -14.32
N GLY A 249 -12.29 23.81 -14.65
CA GLY A 249 -13.28 24.49 -15.51
C GLY A 249 -13.07 24.34 -17.03
N PHE A 250 -12.15 23.48 -17.47
CA PHE A 250 -11.81 23.30 -18.89
C PHE A 250 -12.97 22.81 -19.78
N GLU A 251 -13.93 22.09 -19.21
CA GLU A 251 -15.07 21.49 -19.93
C GLU A 251 -15.99 22.53 -20.57
N GLN A 252 -16.04 23.75 -20.02
CA GLN A 252 -16.89 24.83 -20.50
C GLN A 252 -16.17 25.76 -21.48
N LEU A 253 -14.87 25.56 -21.70
CA LEU A 253 -14.05 26.43 -22.54
C LEU A 253 -14.16 26.08 -24.02
N LYS A 254 -14.24 27.11 -24.87
CA LYS A 254 -14.24 26.95 -26.33
C LYS A 254 -12.83 26.58 -26.81
N LYS A 255 -12.75 25.88 -27.95
CA LYS A 255 -11.48 25.37 -28.54
C LYS A 255 -10.34 26.39 -28.51
N GLN A 256 -10.61 27.63 -28.92
CA GLN A 256 -9.59 28.68 -29.02
C GLN A 256 -9.11 29.20 -27.66
N GLU A 257 -10.00 29.28 -26.67
CA GLU A 257 -9.66 29.69 -25.30
C GLU A 257 -8.82 28.62 -24.62
N LEU A 258 -9.17 27.35 -24.86
CA LEU A 258 -8.44 26.19 -24.36
C LEU A 258 -7.03 26.10 -24.96
N ILE A 259 -6.88 26.30 -26.27
CA ILE A 259 -5.57 26.35 -26.94
C ILE A 259 -4.70 27.47 -26.36
N LYS A 260 -5.26 28.66 -26.14
CA LYS A 260 -4.52 29.80 -25.59
C LYS A 260 -4.02 29.50 -24.17
N LEU A 261 -4.90 28.94 -23.33
CA LEU A 261 -4.58 28.63 -21.94
C LEU A 261 -3.56 27.47 -21.83
N LEU A 262 -3.70 26.44 -22.66
CA LEU A 262 -2.73 25.35 -22.77
C LEU A 262 -1.36 25.83 -23.28
N THR A 263 -1.34 26.71 -24.29
CA THR A 263 -0.10 27.27 -24.83
C THR A 263 0.66 28.02 -23.72
N GLN A 264 -0.04 28.82 -22.92
CA GLN A 264 0.57 29.59 -21.83
C GLN A 264 1.13 28.70 -20.72
N ILE A 265 0.39 27.66 -20.29
CA ILE A 265 0.84 26.74 -19.25
C ILE A 265 2.05 25.92 -19.71
N LEU A 266 2.01 25.40 -20.94
CA LEU A 266 3.09 24.58 -21.48
C LEU A 266 4.37 25.38 -21.73
N ALA A 267 4.26 26.61 -22.22
CA ALA A 267 5.41 27.51 -22.36
C ALA A 267 6.03 27.90 -21.01
N GLN A 268 5.21 28.06 -19.96
CA GLN A 268 5.69 28.39 -18.61
C GLN A 268 6.35 27.20 -17.90
N GLN A 269 5.91 25.96 -18.16
CA GLN A 269 6.54 24.76 -17.60
C GLN A 269 7.90 24.45 -18.22
N GLU A 270 8.09 24.73 -19.52
CA GLU A 270 9.37 24.53 -20.18
C GLU A 270 10.42 25.60 -19.85
N SER A 271 10.01 26.84 -19.55
CA SER A 271 10.95 27.88 -19.10
C SER A 271 11.45 27.68 -17.66
N ARG A 272 10.84 26.76 -16.89
CA ARG A 272 11.26 26.38 -15.53
C ARG A 272 12.09 25.09 -15.46
N LYS A 273 12.37 24.45 -16.61
CA LYS A 273 13.35 23.37 -16.76
C LYS A 273 14.72 23.93 -17.11
#